data_AF-A0A2E8V481-F1
#
_entry.id   AF-A0A2E8V481-F1
#
_cell.length_a   1.000
_cell.length_b   1.000
_cell.length_c   1.000
_cell.angle_alpha   90.00
_cell.angle_beta   90.00
_cell.angle_gamma   90.00
#
_symmetry.space_group_name_H-M   'P 1'
#
loop_
_entity.id
_entity.type
_entity.pdbx_description
1 polymer ?
#
loop_
_entity_poly.entity_id
_entity_poly.type
_entity_poly.pdbx_seq_one_letter_code
_entity_poly.pdbx_strand_id
1 'polypeptide(L)'
;MVKPSNQFVHQLNHKDISIRRKAVRTLFEMDDPQNLEAFQSLLSDKESWFRSKALEAHRMWASKNGISSLEYLARHKSIDAKRCAANLLEEFDEETVEVAEILLKQDDMICQIKAAEALIKFDKDGKYTEKFLSSENEKIISIALSSEKITKQQLIESLEGKSIYVKNTALKKLQNYDYDLDDEMLLKLIKEGVEGKETIPFAINNSGKCLIEIANSKDSKIIKKLVSELKNKFNSFEEPVIQLLIENNCHIVLGRWLQGRKDSQSDELRWQIIENEELDEIERSRLLERLMGRINEEEIKVKSKQLFETTNSELLKIIAHNLSTAGD
;
A
#
# COMPACT_ATOMS: atom_id res chain seq x y z
N MET A 1 42.39 -15.46 -31.99
CA MET A 1 41.25 -15.71 -32.91
C MET A 1 40.05 -16.11 -32.08
N VAL A 2 39.00 -15.30 -32.08
CA VAL A 2 37.69 -15.71 -31.55
C VAL A 2 37.21 -16.84 -32.45
N LYS A 3 37.04 -18.05 -31.90
CA LYS A 3 36.49 -19.18 -32.63
C LYS A 3 35.05 -18.85 -33.04
N PRO A 4 34.58 -19.22 -34.23
CA PRO A 4 33.23 -18.88 -34.67
C PRO A 4 32.19 -19.49 -33.72
N SER A 5 31.15 -18.71 -33.39
CA SER A 5 30.02 -19.13 -32.53
C SER A 5 29.46 -20.49 -32.91
N ASN A 6 29.35 -20.77 -34.22
CA ASN A 6 28.91 -22.05 -34.78
C ASN A 6 29.65 -23.29 -34.23
N GLN A 7 30.94 -23.20 -33.95
CA GLN A 7 31.70 -24.34 -33.41
C GLN A 7 31.21 -24.70 -31.99
N PHE A 8 30.96 -23.70 -31.15
CA PHE A 8 30.56 -23.91 -29.77
C PHE A 8 29.08 -24.28 -29.66
N VAL A 9 28.23 -23.73 -30.53
CA VAL A 9 26.83 -24.16 -30.68
C VAL A 9 26.75 -25.67 -30.91
N HIS A 10 27.55 -26.22 -31.83
CA HIS A 10 27.57 -27.67 -32.07
C HIS A 10 28.04 -28.47 -30.84
N GLN A 11 28.98 -27.93 -30.06
CA GLN A 11 29.53 -28.59 -28.87
C GLN A 11 28.56 -28.65 -27.68
N LEU A 12 27.45 -27.91 -27.69
CA LEU A 12 26.42 -27.99 -26.64
C LEU A 12 25.80 -29.39 -26.51
N ASN A 13 25.76 -30.13 -27.62
CA ASN A 13 25.20 -31.49 -27.71
C ASN A 13 26.27 -32.59 -27.71
N HIS A 14 27.53 -32.25 -27.40
CA HIS A 14 28.62 -33.23 -27.39
C HIS A 14 28.45 -34.28 -26.28
N LYS A 15 28.88 -35.53 -26.50
CA LYS A 15 28.74 -36.61 -25.48
C LYS A 15 29.52 -36.35 -24.18
N ASP A 16 30.65 -35.65 -24.28
CA ASP A 16 31.50 -35.29 -23.13
C ASP A 16 30.99 -34.01 -22.45
N ILE A 17 30.59 -34.15 -21.18
CA ILE A 17 30.08 -33.07 -20.32
C ILE A 17 31.09 -31.92 -20.18
N SER A 18 32.39 -32.20 -20.13
CA SER A 18 33.43 -31.17 -20.00
C SER A 18 33.45 -30.25 -21.22
N ILE A 19 33.32 -30.84 -22.42
CA ILE A 19 33.26 -30.11 -23.69
C ILE A 19 31.99 -29.26 -23.76
N ARG A 20 30.82 -29.83 -23.39
CA ARG A 20 29.55 -29.09 -23.32
C ARG A 20 29.63 -27.90 -22.37
N ARG A 21 30.18 -28.10 -21.16
CA ARG A 21 30.35 -27.02 -20.15
C ARG A 21 31.29 -25.92 -20.65
N LYS A 22 32.36 -26.29 -21.37
CA LYS A 22 33.26 -25.31 -22.00
C LYS A 22 32.52 -24.51 -23.07
N ALA A 23 31.74 -25.17 -23.92
CA ALA A 23 30.93 -24.50 -24.94
C ALA A 23 29.93 -23.50 -24.34
N VAL A 24 29.20 -23.91 -23.29
CA VAL A 24 28.29 -22.99 -22.56
C VAL A 24 29.05 -21.76 -22.06
N ARG A 25 30.17 -21.94 -21.34
CA ARG A 25 30.95 -20.79 -20.82
C ARG A 25 31.42 -19.87 -21.93
N THR A 26 31.96 -20.43 -23.01
CA THR A 26 32.45 -19.62 -24.12
C THR A 26 31.33 -18.88 -24.85
N LEU A 27 30.15 -19.47 -25.01
CA LEU A 27 28.99 -18.76 -25.59
C LEU A 27 28.50 -17.61 -24.70
N PHE A 28 28.53 -17.79 -23.37
CA PHE A 28 28.26 -16.68 -22.44
C PHE A 28 29.33 -15.59 -22.49
N GLU A 29 30.61 -15.95 -22.56
CA GLU A 29 31.73 -15.01 -22.70
C GLU A 29 31.66 -14.19 -24.01
N MET A 30 31.07 -14.77 -25.07
CA MET A 30 30.85 -14.08 -26.33
C MET A 30 29.74 -13.02 -26.26
N ASP A 31 28.81 -13.15 -25.30
CA ASP A 31 27.65 -12.26 -25.11
C ASP A 31 26.93 -11.89 -26.41
N ASP A 32 26.74 -12.88 -27.30
CA ASP A 32 26.06 -12.69 -28.57
C ASP A 32 24.63 -13.28 -28.48
N PRO A 33 23.59 -12.42 -28.49
CA PRO A 33 22.20 -12.84 -28.36
C PRO A 33 21.74 -13.81 -29.46
N GLN A 34 22.39 -13.80 -30.63
CA GLN A 34 22.07 -14.73 -31.72
C GLN A 34 22.29 -16.20 -31.33
N ASN A 35 23.05 -16.47 -30.27
CA ASN A 35 23.24 -17.84 -29.77
C ASN A 35 22.05 -18.38 -28.97
N LEU A 36 21.05 -17.57 -28.62
CA LEU A 36 19.97 -17.97 -27.71
C LEU A 36 19.23 -19.22 -28.19
N GLU A 37 18.96 -19.34 -29.49
CA GLU A 37 18.26 -20.50 -30.07
C GLU A 37 18.99 -21.82 -29.75
N ALA A 38 20.32 -21.82 -29.73
CA ALA A 38 21.12 -23.00 -29.41
C ALA A 38 20.88 -23.52 -27.99
N PHE A 39 20.49 -22.65 -27.05
CA PHE A 39 20.22 -22.99 -25.65
C PHE A 39 18.83 -23.62 -25.46
N GLN A 40 17.91 -23.54 -26.42
CA GLN A 40 16.56 -24.10 -26.30
C GLN A 40 16.58 -25.61 -25.98
N SER A 41 17.45 -26.36 -26.65
CA SER A 41 17.61 -27.80 -26.42
C SER A 41 18.04 -28.15 -24.98
N LEU A 42 18.77 -27.25 -24.32
CA LEU A 42 19.28 -27.44 -22.98
C LEU A 42 18.21 -27.26 -21.89
N LEU A 43 17.06 -26.65 -22.20
CA LEU A 43 15.93 -26.51 -21.26
C LEU A 43 15.34 -27.86 -20.84
N SER A 44 15.51 -28.89 -21.67
CA SER A 44 15.09 -30.26 -21.43
C SER A 44 16.25 -31.21 -21.11
N ASP A 45 17.44 -30.67 -20.79
CA ASP A 45 18.60 -31.50 -20.50
C ASP A 45 18.41 -32.36 -19.25
N LYS A 46 19.08 -33.52 -19.19
CA LYS A 46 19.05 -34.42 -18.03
C LYS A 46 19.70 -33.78 -16.80
N GLU A 47 20.78 -33.05 -17.02
CA GLU A 47 21.59 -32.42 -15.98
C GLU A 47 21.03 -31.04 -15.63
N SER A 48 20.75 -30.81 -14.35
CA SER A 48 20.15 -29.56 -13.86
C SER A 48 20.99 -28.34 -14.19
N TRP A 49 22.31 -28.46 -14.15
CA TRP A 49 23.25 -27.37 -14.46
C TRP A 49 23.01 -26.79 -15.87
N PHE A 50 22.75 -27.63 -16.88
CA PHE A 50 22.51 -27.16 -18.24
C PHE A 50 21.12 -26.52 -18.37
N ARG A 51 20.10 -27.06 -17.71
CA ARG A 51 18.77 -26.42 -17.66
C ARG A 51 18.84 -25.02 -17.05
N SER A 52 19.55 -24.89 -15.92
CA SER A 52 19.75 -23.59 -15.27
C SER A 52 20.47 -22.61 -16.18
N LYS A 53 21.51 -23.06 -16.90
CA LYS A 53 22.25 -22.21 -17.85
C LYS A 53 21.43 -21.84 -19.09
N ALA A 54 20.54 -22.71 -19.54
CA ALA A 54 19.58 -22.37 -20.59
C ALA A 54 18.65 -21.23 -20.15
N LEU A 55 18.07 -21.33 -18.96
CA LEU A 55 17.21 -20.26 -18.42
C LEU A 55 17.98 -18.95 -18.20
N GLU A 56 19.25 -19.02 -17.81
CA GLU A 56 20.13 -17.85 -17.68
C GLU A 56 20.39 -17.18 -19.03
N ALA A 57 20.63 -17.96 -20.10
CA ALA A 57 20.76 -17.43 -21.45
C ALA A 57 19.48 -16.71 -21.89
N HIS A 58 18.30 -17.29 -21.62
CA HIS A 58 17.02 -16.64 -21.90
C HIS A 58 16.85 -15.33 -21.13
N ARG A 59 17.19 -15.28 -19.83
CA ARG A 59 17.15 -14.02 -19.07
C ARG A 59 18.10 -12.96 -19.61
N MET A 60 19.24 -13.37 -20.16
CA MET A 60 20.26 -12.46 -20.63
C MET A 60 19.96 -11.90 -22.04
N TRP A 61 19.34 -12.70 -22.89
CA TRP A 61 19.28 -12.42 -24.33
C TRP A 61 17.87 -12.36 -24.92
N ALA A 62 16.81 -12.82 -24.24
CA ALA A 62 15.47 -12.89 -24.84
C ALA A 62 14.96 -11.54 -25.36
N SER A 63 15.11 -10.46 -24.59
CA SER A 63 14.68 -9.11 -24.98
C SER A 63 15.42 -8.58 -26.22
N LYS A 64 16.62 -9.10 -26.52
CA LYS A 64 17.39 -8.76 -27.72
C LYS A 64 17.03 -9.60 -28.95
N ASN A 65 16.31 -10.71 -28.76
CA ASN A 65 15.93 -11.66 -29.81
C ASN A 65 14.44 -11.61 -30.17
N GLY A 66 13.66 -10.76 -29.50
CA GLY A 66 12.25 -10.57 -29.79
C GLY A 66 11.33 -11.62 -29.16
N ILE A 67 10.02 -11.42 -29.38
CA ILE A 67 8.94 -12.09 -28.65
C ILE A 67 8.90 -13.62 -28.84
N SER A 68 9.40 -14.12 -29.98
CA SER A 68 9.48 -15.57 -30.28
C SER A 68 10.25 -16.36 -29.22
N SER A 69 11.21 -15.72 -28.56
CA SER A 69 11.97 -16.30 -27.45
C SER A 69 11.08 -16.58 -26.23
N LEU A 70 10.09 -15.73 -25.96
CA LEU A 70 9.12 -15.94 -24.88
C LEU A 70 8.05 -16.96 -25.24
N GLU A 71 7.55 -16.95 -26.48
CA GLU A 71 6.57 -17.93 -26.96
C GLU A 71 7.07 -19.36 -26.77
N TYR A 72 8.33 -19.61 -27.12
CA TYR A 72 8.98 -20.91 -26.92
C TYR A 72 8.93 -21.32 -25.44
N LEU A 73 9.36 -20.44 -24.54
CA LEU A 73 9.39 -20.70 -23.11
C LEU A 73 7.99 -20.91 -22.51
N ALA A 74 7.01 -20.10 -22.91
CA ALA A 74 5.63 -20.15 -22.41
C ALA A 74 4.91 -21.46 -22.77
N ARG A 75 5.26 -22.04 -23.93
CA ARG A 75 4.71 -23.33 -24.39
C ARG A 75 5.55 -24.54 -23.98
N HIS A 76 6.72 -24.32 -23.38
CA HIS A 76 7.61 -25.40 -22.99
C HIS A 76 7.02 -26.23 -21.83
N LYS A 77 7.32 -27.53 -21.78
CA LYS A 77 6.79 -28.46 -20.76
C LYS A 77 7.29 -28.18 -19.33
N SER A 78 8.47 -27.57 -19.20
CA SER A 78 9.08 -27.25 -17.91
C SER A 78 8.40 -26.03 -17.27
N ILE A 79 7.97 -26.17 -16.03
CA ILE A 79 7.42 -25.04 -15.26
C ILE A 79 8.45 -23.92 -15.08
N ASP A 80 9.73 -24.25 -14.92
CA ASP A 80 10.79 -23.24 -14.78
C ASP A 80 10.95 -22.40 -16.05
N ALA A 81 10.72 -23.01 -17.22
CA ALA A 81 10.73 -22.28 -18.50
C ALA A 81 9.53 -21.34 -18.60
N LYS A 82 8.32 -21.81 -18.23
CA LYS A 82 7.11 -20.97 -18.21
C LYS A 82 7.25 -19.80 -17.23
N ARG A 83 7.76 -20.03 -16.02
CA ARG A 83 8.06 -18.98 -15.05
C ARG A 83 9.12 -18.00 -15.55
N CYS A 84 10.12 -18.49 -16.28
CA CYS A 84 11.10 -17.64 -16.94
C CYS A 84 10.43 -16.74 -17.98
N ALA A 85 9.54 -17.28 -18.82
CA ALA A 85 8.76 -16.48 -19.76
C ALA A 85 7.93 -15.41 -19.04
N ALA A 86 7.23 -15.81 -17.99
CA ALA A 86 6.36 -14.93 -17.21
C ALA A 86 7.12 -13.77 -16.57
N ASN A 87 8.28 -14.05 -15.97
CA ASN A 87 9.12 -13.00 -15.38
C ASN A 87 9.68 -12.05 -16.44
N LEU A 88 9.91 -12.52 -17.66
CA LEU A 88 10.46 -11.70 -18.73
C LEU A 88 9.40 -10.85 -19.45
N LEU A 89 8.10 -11.08 -19.23
CA LEU A 89 7.03 -10.29 -19.88
C LEU A 89 7.20 -8.77 -19.69
N GLU A 90 7.73 -8.34 -18.55
CA GLU A 90 7.91 -6.91 -18.24
C GLU A 90 8.97 -6.21 -19.09
N GLU A 91 9.90 -6.98 -19.67
CA GLU A 91 11.00 -6.48 -20.52
C GLU A 91 10.57 -6.18 -21.97
N PHE A 92 9.32 -6.47 -22.32
CA PHE A 92 8.80 -6.35 -23.68
C PHE A 92 7.55 -5.45 -23.72
N ASP A 93 7.14 -5.13 -24.94
CA ASP A 93 6.03 -4.24 -25.26
C ASP A 93 4.71 -5.01 -25.49
N GLU A 94 3.74 -4.36 -26.16
CA GLU A 94 2.38 -4.86 -26.39
C GLU A 94 2.32 -6.21 -27.13
N GLU A 95 3.38 -6.58 -27.85
CA GLU A 95 3.52 -7.89 -28.51
C GLU A 95 3.44 -9.07 -27.52
N THR A 96 3.64 -8.83 -26.22
CA THR A 96 3.54 -9.85 -25.17
C THR A 96 2.14 -10.32 -24.85
N VAL A 97 1.09 -9.65 -25.31
CA VAL A 97 -0.30 -9.96 -24.92
C VAL A 97 -0.65 -11.42 -25.18
N GLU A 98 -0.31 -11.97 -26.36
CA GLU A 98 -0.59 -13.37 -26.69
C GLU A 98 0.18 -14.35 -25.77
N VAL A 99 1.44 -14.04 -25.47
CA VAL A 99 2.26 -14.84 -24.55
C VAL A 99 1.70 -14.82 -23.14
N ALA A 100 1.29 -13.64 -22.67
CA ALA A 100 0.66 -13.50 -21.36
C ALA A 100 -0.67 -14.27 -21.30
N GLU A 101 -1.49 -14.27 -22.34
CA GLU A 101 -2.71 -15.09 -22.39
C GLU A 101 -2.43 -16.60 -22.31
N ILE A 102 -1.32 -17.08 -22.88
CA ILE A 102 -0.89 -18.48 -22.75
C ILE A 102 -0.50 -18.78 -21.30
N LEU A 103 0.27 -17.88 -20.68
CA LEU A 103 0.78 -18.04 -19.32
C LEU A 103 -0.32 -17.92 -18.26
N LEU A 104 -1.35 -17.11 -18.51
CA LEU A 104 -2.52 -16.98 -17.66
C LEU A 104 -3.32 -18.28 -17.54
N LYS A 105 -3.31 -19.13 -18.57
CA LYS A 105 -4.02 -20.42 -18.58
C LYS A 105 -3.27 -21.53 -17.84
N GLN A 106 -2.06 -21.25 -17.34
CA GLN A 106 -1.25 -22.24 -16.64
C GLN A 106 -1.72 -22.41 -15.19
N ASP A 107 -1.61 -23.62 -14.66
CA ASP A 107 -1.85 -23.93 -13.25
C ASP A 107 -0.62 -23.60 -12.39
N ASP A 108 -0.13 -22.36 -12.51
CA ASP A 108 0.96 -21.84 -11.71
C ASP A 108 0.70 -20.38 -11.37
N MET A 109 0.66 -20.09 -10.07
CA MET A 109 0.30 -18.77 -9.56
C MET A 109 1.27 -17.68 -10.03
N ILE A 110 2.58 -18.00 -10.14
CA ILE A 110 3.58 -17.03 -10.60
C ILE A 110 3.30 -16.66 -12.06
N CYS A 111 3.07 -17.67 -12.92
CA CYS A 111 2.69 -17.44 -14.32
C CYS A 111 1.42 -16.60 -14.43
N GLN A 112 0.38 -16.93 -13.66
CA GLN A 112 -0.89 -16.20 -13.69
C GLN A 112 -0.76 -14.74 -13.25
N ILE A 113 -0.04 -14.47 -12.15
CA ILE A 113 0.16 -13.12 -11.62
C ILE A 113 0.94 -12.27 -12.62
N LYS A 114 2.08 -12.77 -13.11
CA LYS A 114 2.91 -12.04 -14.07
C LYS A 114 2.22 -11.82 -15.41
N ALA A 115 1.46 -12.80 -15.87
CA ALA A 115 0.61 -12.64 -17.04
C ALA A 115 -0.45 -11.56 -16.82
N ALA A 116 -1.13 -11.56 -15.67
CA ALA A 116 -2.15 -10.57 -15.36
C ALA A 116 -1.57 -9.14 -15.28
N GLU A 117 -0.37 -8.97 -14.70
CA GLU A 117 0.35 -7.69 -14.69
C GLU A 117 0.60 -7.17 -16.11
N ALA A 118 1.15 -8.02 -16.98
CA ALA A 118 1.41 -7.66 -18.38
C ALA A 118 0.12 -7.34 -19.14
N LEU A 119 -0.94 -8.14 -18.95
CA LEU A 119 -2.23 -7.93 -19.62
C LEU A 119 -2.90 -6.63 -19.17
N ILE A 120 -2.83 -6.26 -17.89
CA ILE A 120 -3.34 -4.97 -17.40
C ILE A 120 -2.52 -3.80 -17.95
N LYS A 121 -1.18 -3.92 -18.00
CA LYS A 121 -0.29 -2.88 -18.56
C LYS A 121 -0.67 -2.48 -19.98
N PHE A 122 -1.11 -3.44 -20.79
CA PHE A 122 -1.51 -3.23 -22.19
C PHE A 122 -3.03 -3.26 -22.42
N ASP A 123 -3.84 -3.15 -21.35
CA ASP A 123 -5.30 -3.19 -21.43
C ASP A 123 -5.87 -1.85 -21.91
N LYS A 124 -5.98 -1.67 -23.23
CA LYS A 124 -6.45 -0.39 -23.81
C LYS A 124 -7.93 -0.13 -23.57
N ASP A 125 -8.75 -1.18 -23.59
CA ASP A 125 -10.21 -1.10 -23.58
C ASP A 125 -10.84 -1.56 -22.25
N GLY A 126 -10.03 -1.92 -21.24
CA GLY A 126 -10.51 -2.38 -19.93
C GLY A 126 -11.01 -3.83 -19.92
N LYS A 127 -10.78 -4.60 -20.99
CA LYS A 127 -11.22 -6.00 -21.14
C LYS A 127 -10.63 -6.88 -20.04
N TYR A 128 -9.33 -6.75 -19.78
CA TYR A 128 -8.67 -7.56 -18.75
C TYR A 128 -9.00 -7.06 -17.35
N THR A 129 -9.16 -5.75 -17.20
CA THR A 129 -9.63 -5.12 -15.97
C THR A 129 -10.96 -5.72 -15.52
N GLU A 130 -11.97 -5.73 -16.38
CA GLU A 130 -13.27 -6.33 -16.08
C GLU A 130 -13.17 -7.83 -15.78
N LYS A 131 -12.45 -8.57 -16.63
CA LYS A 131 -12.24 -10.02 -16.45
C LYS A 131 -11.61 -10.35 -15.10
N PHE A 132 -10.59 -9.61 -14.68
CA PHE A 132 -9.80 -9.92 -13.48
C PHE A 132 -10.48 -9.51 -12.18
N LEU A 133 -11.40 -8.53 -12.19
CA LEU A 133 -12.24 -8.22 -11.03
C LEU A 133 -13.15 -9.38 -10.61
N SER A 134 -13.52 -10.24 -11.57
CA SER A 134 -14.31 -11.45 -11.36
C SER A 134 -13.47 -12.68 -10.94
N SER A 135 -12.17 -12.52 -10.78
CA SER A 135 -11.28 -13.61 -10.37
C SER A 135 -11.54 -14.06 -8.92
N GLU A 136 -11.28 -15.33 -8.62
CA GLU A 136 -11.23 -15.83 -7.24
C GLU A 136 -9.90 -15.49 -6.54
N ASN A 137 -8.85 -15.21 -7.32
CA ASN A 137 -7.53 -14.90 -6.78
C ASN A 137 -7.42 -13.40 -6.44
N GLU A 138 -7.36 -13.09 -5.15
CA GLU A 138 -7.28 -11.72 -4.63
C GLU A 138 -6.10 -10.91 -5.20
N LYS A 139 -4.99 -11.57 -5.54
CA LYS A 139 -3.86 -10.89 -6.19
C LYS A 139 -4.21 -10.44 -7.61
N ILE A 140 -4.88 -11.29 -8.38
CA ILE A 140 -5.35 -10.95 -9.72
C ILE A 140 -6.39 -9.82 -9.66
N ILE A 141 -7.31 -9.86 -8.68
CA ILE A 141 -8.24 -8.74 -8.46
C ILE A 141 -7.46 -7.45 -8.15
N SER A 142 -6.46 -7.50 -7.25
CA SER A 142 -5.67 -6.31 -6.92
C SER A 142 -4.89 -5.74 -8.11
N ILE A 143 -4.43 -6.59 -9.02
CA ILE A 143 -3.81 -6.18 -10.28
C ILE A 143 -4.84 -5.47 -11.16
N ALA A 144 -6.07 -5.99 -11.27
CA ALA A 144 -7.16 -5.32 -11.96
C ALA A 144 -7.46 -3.93 -11.38
N LEU A 145 -7.51 -3.82 -10.04
CA LEU A 145 -7.73 -2.55 -9.33
C LEU A 145 -6.64 -1.51 -9.61
N SER A 146 -5.43 -1.94 -9.99
CA SER A 146 -4.35 -1.02 -10.35
C SER A 146 -4.50 -0.39 -11.73
N SER A 147 -5.36 -0.95 -12.58
CA SER A 147 -5.59 -0.52 -13.95
C SER A 147 -5.94 0.97 -14.07
N GLU A 148 -5.52 1.61 -15.16
CA GLU A 148 -5.96 2.96 -15.52
C GLU A 148 -7.36 2.98 -16.14
N LYS A 149 -7.85 1.82 -16.60
CA LYS A 149 -9.18 1.67 -17.21
C LYS A 149 -10.27 1.35 -16.20
N ILE A 150 -9.92 1.24 -14.92
CA ILE A 150 -10.91 0.95 -13.89
C ILE A 150 -11.84 2.14 -13.66
N THR A 151 -13.13 1.87 -13.58
CA THR A 151 -14.15 2.88 -13.35
C THR A 151 -14.43 3.09 -11.86
N LYS A 152 -14.98 4.25 -11.48
CA LYS A 152 -15.48 4.49 -10.11
C LYS A 152 -16.47 3.41 -9.66
N GLN A 153 -17.37 2.99 -10.54
CA GLN A 153 -18.38 1.98 -10.24
C GLN A 153 -17.74 0.62 -9.90
N GLN A 154 -16.77 0.16 -10.70
CA GLN A 154 -16.04 -1.07 -10.42
C GLN A 154 -15.24 -1.03 -9.11
N LEU A 155 -14.69 0.13 -8.76
CA LEU A 155 -14.02 0.33 -7.48
C LEU A 155 -15.00 0.20 -6.31
N ILE A 156 -16.18 0.81 -6.42
CA ILE A 156 -17.24 0.72 -5.40
C ILE A 156 -17.75 -0.72 -5.27
N GLU A 157 -18.02 -1.41 -6.37
CA GLU A 157 -18.42 -2.83 -6.35
C GLU A 157 -17.37 -3.73 -5.69
N SER A 158 -16.08 -3.40 -5.86
CA SER A 158 -14.98 -4.12 -5.20
C SER A 158 -14.92 -3.92 -3.69
N LEU A 159 -15.69 -2.98 -3.14
CA LEU A 159 -15.87 -2.80 -1.70
C LEU A 159 -16.89 -3.79 -1.12
N GLU A 160 -17.65 -4.53 -1.94
CA GLU A 160 -18.70 -5.43 -1.50
C GLU A 160 -18.31 -6.91 -1.62
N GLY A 161 -18.54 -7.70 -0.56
CA GLY A 161 -18.39 -9.17 -0.62
C GLY A 161 -16.96 -9.70 -0.86
N LYS A 162 -15.95 -8.83 -1.01
CA LYS A 162 -14.54 -9.19 -1.20
C LYS A 162 -13.77 -9.19 0.12
N SER A 163 -12.51 -9.64 0.08
CA SER A 163 -11.63 -9.63 1.25
C SER A 163 -11.24 -8.22 1.70
N ILE A 164 -10.82 -8.08 2.95
CA ILE A 164 -10.31 -6.80 3.48
C ILE A 164 -9.11 -6.27 2.65
N TYR A 165 -8.29 -7.18 2.12
CA TYR A 165 -7.16 -6.82 1.26
C TYR A 165 -7.61 -6.15 -0.05
N VAL A 166 -8.62 -6.71 -0.71
CA VAL A 166 -9.20 -6.14 -1.94
C VAL A 166 -9.87 -4.80 -1.65
N LYS A 167 -10.67 -4.72 -0.56
CA LYS A 167 -11.33 -3.48 -0.12
C LYS A 167 -10.32 -2.35 0.13
N ASN A 168 -9.24 -2.62 0.87
CA ASN A 168 -8.19 -1.65 1.12
C ASN A 168 -7.47 -1.20 -0.17
N THR A 169 -7.30 -2.10 -1.13
CA THR A 169 -6.73 -1.76 -2.44
C THR A 169 -7.66 -0.84 -3.23
N ALA A 170 -8.96 -1.14 -3.23
CA ALA A 170 -9.97 -0.32 -3.89
C ALA A 170 -10.09 1.06 -3.25
N LEU A 171 -10.12 1.15 -1.91
CA LEU A 171 -10.12 2.42 -1.17
C LEU A 171 -8.91 3.29 -1.52
N LYS A 172 -7.70 2.72 -1.59
CA LYS A 172 -6.51 3.48 -2.01
C LYS A 172 -6.64 4.03 -3.42
N LYS A 173 -7.18 3.24 -4.35
CA LYS A 173 -7.38 3.69 -5.74
C LYS A 173 -8.45 4.76 -5.84
N LEU A 174 -9.56 4.63 -5.09
CA LEU A 174 -10.60 5.66 -4.96
C LEU A 174 -10.02 6.97 -4.42
N GLN A 175 -9.18 6.89 -3.38
CA GLN A 175 -8.50 8.04 -2.79
C GLN A 175 -7.56 8.71 -3.81
N ASN A 176 -6.77 7.92 -4.55
CA ASN A 176 -5.85 8.46 -5.56
C ASN A 176 -6.55 9.19 -6.70
N TYR A 177 -7.84 8.88 -6.96
CA TYR A 177 -8.67 9.58 -7.93
C TYR A 177 -9.57 10.65 -7.32
N ASP A 178 -9.39 10.97 -6.03
CA ASP A 178 -10.22 11.92 -5.27
C ASP A 178 -11.72 11.63 -5.42
N TYR A 179 -12.10 10.35 -5.46
CA TYR A 179 -13.50 9.96 -5.54
C TYR A 179 -14.13 9.91 -4.15
N ASP A 180 -15.26 10.59 -3.99
CA ASP A 180 -16.03 10.51 -2.76
C ASP A 180 -16.75 9.17 -2.60
N LEU A 181 -16.92 8.77 -1.34
CA LEU A 181 -17.68 7.61 -0.90
C LEU A 181 -18.71 8.05 0.14
N ASP A 182 -19.89 7.44 0.10
CA ASP A 182 -20.95 7.77 1.05
C ASP A 182 -20.63 7.28 2.47
N ASP A 183 -21.16 8.01 3.45
CA ASP A 183 -20.89 7.76 4.87
C ASP A 183 -21.45 6.41 5.34
N GLU A 184 -22.57 5.95 4.77
CA GLU A 184 -23.20 4.66 5.12
C GLU A 184 -22.35 3.47 4.69
N MET A 185 -21.78 3.52 3.48
CA MET A 185 -20.85 2.52 2.97
C MET A 185 -19.55 2.51 3.78
N LEU A 186 -19.01 3.68 4.15
CA LEU A 186 -17.83 3.73 5.03
C LEU A 186 -18.10 3.06 6.39
N LEU A 187 -19.27 3.33 7.00
CA LEU A 187 -19.67 2.69 8.25
C LEU A 187 -19.82 1.17 8.10
N LYS A 188 -20.37 0.70 6.98
CA LYS A 188 -20.44 -0.74 6.65
C LYS A 188 -19.04 -1.35 6.58
N LEU A 189 -18.09 -0.70 5.91
CA LEU A 189 -16.71 -1.19 5.78
C LEU A 189 -15.99 -1.29 7.12
N ILE A 190 -16.14 -0.29 8.00
CA ILE A 190 -15.55 -0.33 9.34
C ILE A 190 -16.11 -1.52 10.14
N LYS A 191 -17.42 -1.76 10.08
CA LYS A 191 -18.06 -2.90 10.75
C LYS A 191 -17.58 -4.25 10.21
N GLU A 192 -17.24 -4.31 8.93
CA GLU A 192 -16.66 -5.50 8.28
C GLU A 192 -15.16 -5.69 8.57
N GLY A 193 -14.55 -4.82 9.39
CA GLY A 193 -13.15 -4.93 9.80
C GLY A 193 -12.15 -4.30 8.83
N VAL A 194 -12.61 -3.46 7.88
CA VAL A 194 -11.71 -2.65 7.07
C VAL A 194 -11.02 -1.63 7.98
N GLU A 195 -9.68 -1.66 8.02
CA GLU A 195 -8.90 -0.79 8.89
C GLU A 195 -9.25 0.67 8.67
N GLY A 196 -9.43 1.43 9.75
CA GLY A 196 -9.82 2.84 9.68
C GLY A 196 -8.83 3.72 8.91
N LYS A 197 -7.58 3.29 8.71
CA LYS A 197 -6.55 4.12 8.08
C LYS A 197 -6.86 4.45 6.61
N GLU A 198 -7.42 3.51 5.85
CA GLU A 198 -7.85 3.74 4.47
C GLU A 198 -9.19 4.50 4.39
N THR A 199 -10.03 4.45 5.44
CA THR A 199 -11.32 5.15 5.46
C THR A 199 -11.25 6.59 5.98
N ILE A 200 -10.22 6.93 6.78
CA ILE A 200 -9.99 8.28 7.34
C ILE A 200 -10.11 9.39 6.29
N PRO A 201 -9.45 9.33 5.11
CA PRO A 201 -9.51 10.41 4.13
C PRO A 201 -10.95 10.71 3.69
N PHE A 202 -11.74 9.67 3.45
CA PHE A 202 -13.15 9.78 3.05
C PHE A 202 -14.02 10.29 4.21
N ALA A 203 -13.80 9.77 5.42
CA ALA A 203 -14.53 10.20 6.61
C ALA A 203 -14.31 11.70 6.93
N ILE A 204 -13.08 12.18 6.74
CA ILE A 204 -12.74 13.60 6.85
C ILE A 204 -13.51 14.42 5.82
N ASN A 205 -13.47 14.01 4.54
CA ASN A 205 -14.13 14.74 3.46
C ASN A 205 -15.66 14.82 3.69
N ASN A 206 -16.27 13.74 4.16
CA ASN A 206 -17.71 13.70 4.42
C ASN A 206 -18.14 14.53 5.64
N SER A 207 -17.27 14.68 6.65
CA SER A 207 -17.63 15.26 7.95
C SER A 207 -18.93 14.65 8.51
N GLY A 208 -19.01 13.31 8.48
CA GLY A 208 -20.21 12.53 8.84
C GLY A 208 -20.04 11.63 10.07
N LYS A 209 -20.98 10.71 10.24
CA LYS A 209 -21.01 9.75 11.37
C LYS A 209 -19.81 8.80 11.34
N CYS A 210 -19.31 8.46 10.16
CA CYS A 210 -18.10 7.65 10.03
C CYS A 210 -16.89 8.29 10.74
N LEU A 211 -16.72 9.61 10.61
CA LEU A 211 -15.64 10.32 11.28
C LEU A 211 -15.73 10.20 12.80
N ILE A 212 -16.95 10.30 13.34
CA ILE A 212 -17.21 10.17 14.78
C ILE A 212 -16.87 8.75 15.26
N GLU A 213 -17.24 7.72 14.50
CA GLU A 213 -16.91 6.32 14.80
C GLU A 213 -15.39 6.10 14.83
N ILE A 214 -14.68 6.63 13.83
CA ILE A 214 -13.20 6.55 13.76
C ILE A 214 -12.56 7.33 14.92
N ALA A 215 -13.08 8.51 15.25
CA ALA A 215 -12.56 9.36 16.33
C ALA A 215 -12.71 8.71 17.72
N ASN A 216 -13.69 7.83 17.89
CA ASN A 216 -13.93 7.06 19.10
C ASN A 216 -13.26 5.67 19.09
N SER A 217 -12.44 5.37 18.07
CA SER A 217 -11.72 4.11 17.98
C SER A 217 -10.77 3.89 19.16
N LYS A 218 -10.75 2.66 19.68
CA LYS A 218 -9.78 2.24 20.71
C LYS A 218 -8.38 2.01 20.14
N ASP A 219 -8.22 1.96 18.82
CA ASP A 219 -6.91 1.77 18.20
C ASP A 219 -6.13 3.09 18.15
N SER A 220 -5.11 3.17 19.00
CA SER A 220 -4.18 4.30 19.07
C SER A 220 -3.51 4.65 17.72
N LYS A 221 -3.31 3.68 16.82
CA LYS A 221 -2.73 3.91 15.49
C LYS A 221 -3.69 4.64 14.58
N ILE A 222 -4.98 4.30 14.63
CA ILE A 222 -6.05 4.97 13.89
C ILE A 222 -6.17 6.42 14.37
N ILE A 223 -6.26 6.63 15.69
CA ILE A 223 -6.33 7.98 16.28
C ILE A 223 -5.10 8.81 15.90
N LYS A 224 -3.89 8.24 15.95
CA LYS A 224 -2.67 8.94 15.56
C LYS A 224 -2.70 9.36 14.09
N LYS A 225 -3.16 8.49 13.19
CA LYS A 225 -3.28 8.79 11.76
C LYS A 225 -4.34 9.87 11.51
N LEU A 226 -5.51 9.77 12.14
CA LEU A 226 -6.58 10.76 12.02
C LEU A 226 -6.09 12.15 12.46
N VAL A 227 -5.49 12.25 13.65
CA VAL A 227 -4.95 13.52 14.16
C VAL A 227 -3.88 14.09 13.22
N SER A 228 -3.02 13.24 12.65
CA SER A 228 -2.00 13.68 11.68
C SER A 228 -2.63 14.29 10.44
N GLU A 229 -3.64 13.65 9.86
CA GLU A 229 -4.37 14.19 8.69
C GLU A 229 -5.06 15.51 9.04
N LEU A 230 -5.72 15.58 10.21
CA LEU A 230 -6.41 16.78 10.67
C LEU A 230 -5.45 17.96 10.84
N LYS A 231 -4.27 17.74 11.44
CA LYS A 231 -3.25 18.79 11.62
C LYS A 231 -2.65 19.26 10.30
N ASN A 232 -2.53 18.38 9.32
CA ASN A 232 -1.97 18.72 8.03
C ASN A 232 -2.93 19.55 7.17
N LYS A 233 -4.24 19.30 7.30
CA LYS A 233 -5.27 19.91 6.44
C LYS A 233 -6.00 21.09 7.08
N PHE A 234 -6.23 21.07 8.39
CA PHE A 234 -7.16 21.99 9.06
C PHE A 234 -6.48 22.78 10.17
N ASN A 235 -6.64 24.11 10.11
CA ASN A 235 -6.07 25.04 11.08
C ASN A 235 -7.09 25.96 11.75
N SER A 236 -8.35 25.94 11.33
CA SER A 236 -9.43 26.78 11.84
C SER A 236 -10.50 25.96 12.58
N PHE A 237 -11.16 26.57 13.55
CA PHE A 237 -12.35 26.04 14.23
C PHE A 237 -13.62 26.13 13.38
N GLU A 238 -13.57 26.88 12.28
CA GLU A 238 -14.70 27.05 11.35
C GLU A 238 -14.85 25.87 10.37
N GLU A 239 -13.85 24.99 10.33
CA GLU A 239 -13.86 23.82 9.44
C GLU A 239 -14.96 22.84 9.88
N PRO A 240 -15.86 22.40 8.98
CA PRO A 240 -16.98 21.52 9.32
C PRO A 240 -16.53 20.24 10.05
N VAL A 241 -15.38 19.70 9.65
CA VAL A 241 -14.77 18.51 10.26
C VAL A 241 -14.39 18.74 11.74
N ILE A 242 -13.93 19.94 12.10
CA ILE A 242 -13.55 20.30 13.47
C ILE A 242 -14.80 20.59 14.30
N GLN A 243 -15.76 21.33 13.73
CA GLN A 243 -17.05 21.61 14.38
C GLN A 243 -17.78 20.31 14.75
N LEU A 244 -17.86 19.36 13.81
CA LEU A 244 -18.49 18.07 14.06
C LEU A 244 -17.83 17.31 15.23
N LEU A 245 -16.50 17.31 15.30
CA LEU A 245 -15.76 16.65 16.37
C LEU A 245 -16.01 17.31 17.73
N ILE A 246 -16.17 18.65 17.77
CA ILE A 246 -16.50 19.41 18.98
C ILE A 246 -17.93 19.08 19.43
N GLU A 247 -18.90 19.18 18.53
CA GLU A 247 -20.32 18.91 18.82
C GLU A 247 -20.56 17.48 19.34
N ASN A 248 -19.73 16.53 18.89
CA ASN A 248 -19.82 15.13 19.29
C ASN A 248 -18.79 14.73 20.36
N ASN A 249 -18.19 15.70 21.07
CA ASN A 249 -17.34 15.46 22.23
C ASN A 249 -16.17 14.48 21.94
N CYS A 250 -15.57 14.55 20.76
CA CYS A 250 -14.46 13.69 20.34
C CYS A 250 -13.13 14.13 20.98
N HIS A 251 -13.11 14.21 22.31
CA HIS A 251 -12.11 14.91 23.11
C HIS A 251 -10.68 14.35 22.97
N ILE A 252 -10.53 13.03 22.77
CA ILE A 252 -9.19 12.42 22.57
C ILE A 252 -8.55 12.95 21.28
N VAL A 253 -9.31 13.01 20.19
CA VAL A 253 -8.83 13.53 18.90
C VAL A 253 -8.59 15.04 18.99
N LEU A 254 -9.56 15.78 19.52
CA LEU A 254 -9.48 17.24 19.68
C LEU A 254 -8.29 17.64 20.56
N GLY A 255 -8.11 17.01 21.72
CA GLY A 255 -6.99 17.28 22.62
C GLY A 255 -5.63 17.04 21.96
N ARG A 256 -5.50 16.02 21.11
CA ARG A 256 -4.27 15.78 20.34
C ARG A 256 -4.11 16.76 19.18
N TRP A 257 -5.20 17.17 18.52
CA TRP A 257 -5.19 18.19 17.47
C TRP A 257 -4.79 19.58 18.01
N LEU A 258 -5.23 19.92 19.23
CA LEU A 258 -4.87 21.16 19.95
C LEU A 258 -3.39 21.23 20.38
N GLN A 259 -2.65 20.13 20.32
CA GLN A 259 -1.25 20.11 20.76
C GLN A 259 -0.38 21.00 19.87
N GLY A 260 0.23 22.02 20.49
CA GLY A 260 1.11 23.01 19.85
C GLY A 260 0.41 24.34 19.52
N ARG A 261 -0.92 24.41 19.63
CA ARG A 261 -1.72 25.63 19.38
C ARG A 261 -1.75 26.52 20.62
N LYS A 262 -1.66 27.83 20.42
CA LYS A 262 -1.53 28.86 21.49
C LYS A 262 -2.53 30.01 21.35
N ASP A 263 -3.46 29.93 20.41
CA ASP A 263 -4.53 30.91 20.27
C ASP A 263 -5.60 30.75 21.36
N SER A 264 -6.32 31.82 21.63
CA SER A 264 -7.33 31.89 22.70
C SER A 264 -8.44 30.86 22.54
N GLN A 265 -8.90 30.60 21.31
CA GLN A 265 -9.93 29.59 21.03
C GLN A 265 -9.44 28.18 21.35
N SER A 266 -8.20 27.85 20.99
CA SER A 266 -7.56 26.59 21.36
C SER A 266 -7.38 26.42 22.86
N ASP A 267 -7.07 27.50 23.56
CA ASP A 267 -6.93 27.48 25.01
C ASP A 267 -8.29 27.29 25.69
N GLU A 268 -9.35 27.98 25.22
CA GLU A 268 -10.71 27.81 25.72
C GLU A 268 -11.19 26.36 25.58
N LEU A 269 -11.10 25.77 24.37
CA LEU A 269 -11.49 24.37 24.17
C LEU A 269 -10.61 23.42 25.00
N ARG A 270 -9.31 23.70 25.15
CA ARG A 270 -8.42 22.86 25.98
C ARG A 270 -8.85 22.86 27.44
N TRP A 271 -9.17 24.03 28.01
CA TRP A 271 -9.65 24.12 29.38
C TRP A 271 -11.01 23.45 29.57
N GLN A 272 -11.93 23.57 28.60
CA GLN A 272 -13.19 22.82 28.61
C GLN A 272 -12.96 21.31 28.69
N ILE A 273 -11.95 20.78 27.99
CA ILE A 273 -11.61 19.35 28.05
C ILE A 273 -10.95 18.98 29.40
N ILE A 274 -10.02 19.81 29.90
CA ILE A 274 -9.33 19.56 31.18
C ILE A 274 -10.31 19.58 32.36
N GLU A 275 -11.28 20.49 32.34
CA GLU A 275 -12.27 20.69 33.40
C GLU A 275 -13.42 19.66 33.36
N ASN A 276 -13.54 18.88 32.28
CA ASN A 276 -14.60 17.87 32.13
C ASN A 276 -14.33 16.61 32.97
N GLU A 277 -15.06 16.42 34.07
CA GLU A 277 -14.89 15.28 34.98
C GLU A 277 -15.34 13.93 34.41
N GLU A 278 -16.15 13.90 33.35
CA GLU A 278 -16.57 12.66 32.68
C GLU A 278 -15.43 12.02 31.85
N LEU A 279 -14.36 12.78 31.59
CA LEU A 279 -13.22 12.32 30.83
C LEU A 279 -12.17 11.62 31.70
N ASP A 280 -11.51 10.65 31.08
CA ASP A 280 -10.40 9.92 31.67
C ASP A 280 -9.32 10.89 32.21
N GLU A 281 -8.97 10.69 33.48
CA GLU A 281 -8.04 11.55 34.21
C GLU A 281 -6.67 11.65 33.51
N ILE A 282 -6.23 10.60 32.81
CA ILE A 282 -4.95 10.56 32.11
C ILE A 282 -5.00 11.42 30.84
N GLU A 283 -6.11 11.44 30.10
CA GLU A 283 -6.23 12.32 28.93
C GLU A 283 -6.30 13.80 29.36
N ARG A 284 -7.00 14.10 30.45
CA ARG A 284 -7.06 15.44 31.05
C ARG A 284 -5.67 15.89 31.54
N SER A 285 -4.96 15.03 32.25
CA SER A 285 -3.62 15.34 32.78
C SER A 285 -2.61 15.60 31.67
N ARG A 286 -2.64 14.81 30.58
CA ARG A 286 -1.78 15.03 29.41
C ARG A 286 -1.99 16.39 28.75
N LEU A 287 -3.22 16.89 28.73
CA LEU A 287 -3.50 18.22 28.17
C LEU A 287 -2.97 19.33 29.07
N LEU A 288 -3.11 19.16 30.38
CA LEU A 288 -2.60 20.09 31.38
C LEU A 288 -1.06 20.11 31.38
N GLU A 289 -0.40 18.96 31.39
CA GLU A 289 1.08 18.83 31.32
C GLU A 289 1.68 19.53 30.08
N ARG A 290 0.96 19.54 28.96
CA ARG A 290 1.42 20.22 27.74
C ARG A 290 1.49 21.73 27.87
N LEU A 291 0.90 22.32 28.91
CA LEU A 291 1.02 23.73 29.25
C LEU A 291 2.29 24.06 30.04
N MET A 292 3.09 23.07 30.46
CA MET A 292 4.33 23.30 31.23
C MET A 292 5.34 24.20 30.51
N GLY A 293 5.34 24.22 29.17
CA GLY A 293 6.17 25.14 28.39
C GLY A 293 5.67 26.59 28.35
N ARG A 294 4.55 26.89 29.02
CA ARG A 294 3.83 28.18 29.00
C ARG A 294 3.58 28.74 30.42
N ILE A 295 4.35 28.29 31.42
CA ILE A 295 4.22 28.69 32.84
C ILE A 295 4.35 30.21 33.10
N ASN A 296 4.95 30.96 32.17
CA ASN A 296 5.13 32.41 32.30
C ASN A 296 3.91 33.21 31.81
N GLU A 297 2.91 32.55 31.24
CA GLU A 297 1.71 33.20 30.74
C GLU A 297 0.68 33.35 31.88
N GLU A 298 0.31 34.58 32.20
CA GLU A 298 -0.55 34.89 33.36
C GLU A 298 -1.92 34.19 33.29
N GLU A 299 -2.51 34.10 32.10
CA GLU A 299 -3.79 33.40 31.88
C GLU A 299 -3.70 31.92 32.26
N ILE A 300 -2.57 31.26 31.95
CA ILE A 300 -2.32 29.86 32.30
C ILE A 300 -2.14 29.71 33.81
N LYS A 301 -1.43 30.63 34.47
CA LYS A 301 -1.27 30.63 35.94
C LYS A 301 -2.62 30.76 36.65
N VAL A 302 -3.44 31.74 36.24
CA VAL A 302 -4.76 32.00 36.82
C VAL A 302 -5.67 30.78 36.66
N LYS A 303 -5.78 30.23 35.45
CA LYS A 303 -6.59 29.02 35.19
C LYS A 303 -6.08 27.79 35.93
N SER A 304 -4.77 27.60 36.03
CA SER A 304 -4.19 26.49 36.78
C SER A 304 -4.48 26.59 38.27
N LYS A 305 -4.39 27.80 38.85
CA LYS A 305 -4.77 28.04 40.25
C LYS A 305 -6.25 27.76 40.50
N GLN A 306 -7.12 28.22 39.60
CA GLN A 306 -8.55 27.91 39.66
C GLN A 306 -8.80 26.40 39.63
N LEU A 307 -8.17 25.67 38.72
CA LEU A 307 -8.30 24.21 38.62
C LEU A 307 -7.80 23.51 39.89
N PHE A 308 -6.69 23.95 40.47
CA PHE A 308 -6.15 23.40 41.72
C PHE A 308 -7.16 23.50 42.87
N GLU A 309 -7.90 24.60 42.95
CA GLU A 309 -8.91 24.84 43.99
C GLU A 309 -10.21 24.05 43.75
N THR A 310 -10.57 23.75 42.50
CA THR A 310 -11.87 23.16 42.14
C THR A 310 -11.83 21.66 41.86
N THR A 311 -10.68 21.11 41.42
CA THR A 311 -10.61 19.71 40.99
C THR A 311 -10.59 18.73 42.16
N ASN A 312 -11.24 17.59 42.00
CA ASN A 312 -11.18 16.48 42.95
C ASN A 312 -10.02 15.50 42.67
N SER A 313 -9.39 15.61 41.51
CA SER A 313 -8.29 14.76 41.07
C SER A 313 -6.96 15.17 41.72
N GLU A 314 -6.33 14.25 42.45
CA GLU A 314 -5.03 14.49 43.07
C GLU A 314 -3.93 14.66 42.00
N LEU A 315 -4.00 13.90 40.91
CA LEU A 315 -3.07 14.02 39.80
C LEU A 315 -3.14 15.41 39.16
N LEU A 316 -4.35 15.89 38.87
CA LEU A 316 -4.54 17.23 38.29
C LEU A 316 -4.15 18.33 39.27
N LYS A 317 -4.39 18.17 40.58
CA LYS A 317 -3.90 19.12 41.60
C LYS A 317 -2.39 19.29 41.55
N ILE A 318 -1.64 18.19 41.51
CA ILE A 318 -0.17 18.25 41.48
C ILE A 318 0.31 19.02 40.24
N ILE A 319 -0.25 18.72 39.06
CA ILE A 319 0.15 19.37 37.81
C ILE A 319 -0.28 20.84 37.81
N ALA A 320 -1.51 21.14 38.24
CA ALA A 320 -2.05 22.50 38.31
C ALA A 320 -1.28 23.38 39.30
N HIS A 321 -0.90 22.83 40.46
CA HIS A 321 -0.05 23.51 41.42
C HIS A 321 1.30 23.88 40.79
N ASN A 322 1.98 22.89 40.19
CA ASN A 322 3.26 23.12 39.51
C ASN A 322 3.14 24.19 38.42
N LEU A 323 2.07 24.18 37.61
CA LEU A 323 1.85 25.21 36.59
C LEU A 323 1.63 26.60 37.18
N SER A 324 0.93 26.69 38.32
CA SER A 324 0.61 27.97 38.95
C SER A 324 1.80 28.61 39.68
N THR A 325 2.78 27.81 40.14
CA THR A 325 3.90 28.28 40.99
C THR A 325 5.28 28.22 40.33
N ALA A 326 5.43 27.58 39.17
CA ALA A 326 6.75 27.36 38.55
C ALA A 326 7.48 28.62 38.06
N GLY A 327 6.83 29.79 38.07
CA GLY A 327 7.40 31.08 37.66
C GLY A 327 7.54 32.10 38.79
N ASP A 328 7.37 31.68 40.04
CA ASP A 328 7.42 32.51 41.25
C ASP A 328 8.69 32.30 42.10
#